data_AF-A0A392VX95-F1
#
_entry.id   AF-A0A392VX95-F1
#
_cell.length_a   1.000
_cell.length_b   1.000
_cell.length_c   1.000
_cell.angle_alpha   90.00
_cell.angle_beta   90.00
_cell.angle_gamma   90.00
#
_symmetry.space_group_name_H-M   'P 1'
#
loop_
_entity.id
_entity.type
_entity.pdbx_description
1 polymer ?
#
loop_
_entity_poly.entity_id
_entity_poly.type
_entity_poly.pdbx_seq_one_letter_code
_entity_poly.pdbx_strand_id
1 'polypeptide(L)' 'RDTLLTTVKGLEDRVRALDDKLKETEGKGAEDVITEEEKAIGRAGIYAWLSRAMLVSKIFELNDTMLET' A
#
# COMPACT_ATOMS: atom_id res chain seq x y z
N ARG A 1 37.62 -1.89 -28.62
CA ARG A 1 36.41 -2.61 -29.09
C ARG A 1 35.99 -3.68 -28.08
N ASP A 2 36.90 -4.56 -27.69
CA ASP A 2 36.55 -5.73 -26.86
C ASP A 2 36.16 -5.36 -25.42
N THR A 3 36.80 -4.34 -24.82
CA THR A 3 36.43 -3.81 -23.50
C THR A 3 35.04 -3.17 -23.47
N LEU A 4 34.62 -2.55 -24.56
CA LEU A 4 33.27 -1.98 -24.66
C LEU A 4 32.23 -3.09 -24.85
N LEU A 5 32.60 -4.16 -25.55
CA LEU A 5 31.73 -5.31 -25.77
C LEU A 5 31.46 -6.06 -24.44
N THR A 6 32.48 -6.19 -23.60
CA THR A 6 32.32 -6.84 -22.27
C THR A 6 31.49 -5.99 -21.31
N THR A 7 31.62 -4.66 -21.35
CA THR A 7 30.81 -3.78 -20.50
C THR A 7 29.34 -3.74 -20.94
N VAL A 8 29.07 -3.73 -22.24
CA VAL A 8 27.71 -3.82 -22.79
C VAL A 8 27.06 -5.14 -22.38
N LYS A 9 27.77 -6.26 -22.53
CA LYS A 9 27.25 -7.58 -22.15
C LYS A 9 26.94 -7.68 -20.64
N GLY A 10 27.82 -7.13 -19.80
CA GLY A 10 27.58 -7.06 -18.35
C GLY A 10 26.39 -6.15 -17.98
N LEU A 11 26.13 -5.11 -18.76
CA LEU A 11 24.95 -4.25 -18.60
C LEU A 11 23.66 -4.98 -19.01
N GLU A 12 23.68 -5.69 -20.14
CA GLU A 12 22.54 -6.49 -20.61
C GLU A 12 22.12 -7.55 -19.58
N ASP A 13 23.08 -8.23 -18.97
CA ASP A 13 22.80 -9.24 -17.93
C ASP A 13 22.22 -8.62 -16.67
N ARG A 14 22.68 -7.41 -16.29
CA ARG A 14 22.12 -6.67 -15.15
C ARG A 14 20.71 -6.16 -15.43
N VAL A 15 20.45 -5.67 -16.65
CA VAL A 15 19.11 -5.23 -17.07
C VAL A 15 18.14 -6.41 -17.04
N ARG A 16 18.55 -7.58 -17.54
CA ARG A 16 17.73 -8.80 -17.47
C ARG A 16 17.42 -9.21 -16.03
N ALA A 17 18.42 -9.21 -15.15
CA ALA A 17 18.21 -9.54 -13.74
C ALA A 17 17.32 -8.51 -13.01
N LEU A 18 17.32 -7.24 -13.43
CA LEU A 18 16.42 -6.22 -12.90
C LEU A 18 14.98 -6.40 -13.41
N ASP A 19 14.80 -6.79 -14.69
CA ASP A 19 13.49 -7.08 -15.26
C ASP A 19 12.82 -8.28 -14.58
N ASP A 20 13.58 -9.35 -14.31
CA ASP A 20 13.09 -10.53 -13.59
C ASP A 20 12.64 -10.17 -12.16
N LYS A 21 13.42 -9.34 -11.45
CA LYS A 21 13.06 -8.83 -10.12
C LYS A 21 11.83 -7.94 -10.16
N LEU A 22 11.72 -7.08 -11.19
CA LEU A 22 10.55 -6.22 -11.34
C LEU A 22 9.30 -7.08 -11.49
N LYS A 23 9.32 -8.09 -12.36
CA LYS A 23 8.22 -9.05 -12.56
C LYS A 23 7.89 -9.84 -11.30
N GLU A 24 8.89 -10.23 -10.49
CA GLU A 24 8.66 -10.88 -9.19
C GLU A 24 7.92 -9.94 -8.21
N THR A 25 8.23 -8.64 -8.25
CA THR A 25 7.62 -7.63 -7.38
C THR A 25 6.28 -7.09 -7.90
N GLU A 26 6.03 -7.16 -9.21
CA GLU A 26 4.82 -6.66 -9.87
C GLU A 26 3.57 -7.45 -9.44
N GLY A 27 3.73 -8.72 -9.03
CA GLY A 27 2.67 -9.53 -8.45
C GLY A 27 2.37 -9.24 -6.96
N LYS A 28 3.21 -8.46 -6.27
CA LYS A 28 3.03 -8.03 -4.87
C LYS A 28 2.44 -6.62 -4.82
N GLY A 29 1.47 -6.35 -5.68
CA GLY A 29 0.81 -5.05 -5.79
C GLY A 29 0.18 -4.61 -4.47
N ALA A 30 0.10 -3.31 -4.25
CA ALA A 30 -0.48 -2.68 -3.05
C ALA A 30 -1.94 -3.07 -2.75
N GLU A 31 -2.60 -3.80 -3.66
CA GLU A 31 -3.91 -4.43 -3.45
C GLU A 31 -3.85 -5.66 -2.53
N ASP A 32 -2.67 -6.24 -2.31
CA ASP A 32 -2.44 -7.32 -1.35
C ASP A 32 -2.29 -6.80 0.10
N VAL A 33 -2.34 -5.47 0.27
CA VAL A 33 -2.42 -4.79 1.59
C VAL A 33 -3.88 -4.52 1.98
N ILE A 34 -4.85 -5.06 1.24
CA ILE A 34 -6.24 -5.07 1.68
C ILE A 34 -6.38 -6.23 2.66
N THR A 35 -6.56 -5.91 3.94
CA THR A 35 -6.83 -6.93 4.96
C THR A 35 -8.13 -7.68 4.63
N GLU A 36 -8.26 -8.94 5.06
CA GLU A 36 -9.47 -9.74 4.77
C GLU A 36 -10.76 -9.09 5.29
N GLU A 37 -10.66 -8.27 6.34
CA GLU A 37 -11.77 -7.47 6.87
C GLU A 37 -12.19 -6.35 5.89
N GLU A 38 -11.23 -5.63 5.32
CA GLU A 38 -11.48 -4.61 4.30
C GLU A 38 -12.05 -5.20 3.00
N LYS A 39 -11.64 -6.43 2.66
CA LYS A 39 -12.15 -7.18 1.51
C LYS A 39 -13.60 -7.62 1.71
N ALA A 40 -13.97 -8.05 2.91
CA ALA A 40 -15.33 -8.46 3.26
C ALA A 40 -16.31 -7.28 3.28
N ILE A 41 -15.83 -6.11 3.70
CA ILE A 41 -16.64 -4.90 3.88
C ILE A 41 -16.73 -4.07 2.58
N GLY A 42 -15.71 -4.16 1.72
CA GLY A 42 -15.62 -3.41 0.47
C GLY A 42 -15.44 -1.91 0.66
N ARG A 43 -15.11 -1.19 -0.42
CA ARG A 43 -14.75 0.25 -0.38
C ARG A 43 -15.82 1.14 0.26
N ALA A 44 -17.09 0.90 -0.04
CA ALA A 44 -18.20 1.66 0.52
C ALA A 44 -18.39 1.38 2.03
N GLY A 45 -18.17 0.14 2.46
CA GLY A 45 -18.28 -0.24 3.86
C GLY A 45 -17.12 0.30 4.70
N ILE A 46 -15.90 0.37 4.16
CA ILE A 46 -14.74 0.99 4.82
C ILE A 46 -15.03 2.47 5.08
N TYR A 47 -15.55 3.18 4.09
CA TYR A 47 -15.94 4.58 4.23
C TYR A 47 -17.03 4.77 5.31
N ALA A 48 -18.04 3.90 5.34
CA ALA A 48 -19.10 3.95 6.34
C ALA A 48 -18.58 3.65 7.76
N TRP A 49 -17.70 2.67 7.91
CA TRP A 49 -17.09 2.31 9.19
C TRP A 49 -16.19 3.42 9.73
N LEU A 50 -15.29 3.95 8.90
CA LEU A 50 -14.43 5.08 9.26
C LEU A 50 -15.25 6.33 9.62
N SER A 51 -16.27 6.65 8.82
CA SER A 51 -17.16 7.78 9.12
C SER A 51 -17.88 7.62 10.45
N ARG A 52 -18.32 6.39 10.78
CA ARG A 52 -18.95 6.07 12.06
C ARG A 52 -17.96 6.16 13.22
N ALA A 53 -16.76 5.60 13.07
CA ALA A 53 -15.71 5.67 14.10
C ALA A 53 -15.36 7.12 14.42
N MET A 54 -15.18 7.95 13.39
CA MET A 54 -14.87 9.37 13.52
C MET A 54 -16.01 10.18 14.16
N LEU A 55 -17.27 9.81 13.89
CA LEU A 55 -18.43 10.39 14.57
C LEU A 55 -18.46 10.03 16.06
N VAL A 56 -18.16 8.78 16.41
CA VAL A 56 -18.08 8.31 17.81
C VAL A 56 -16.97 9.03 18.57
N SER A 57 -15.78 9.20 17.98
CA SER A 57 -14.70 9.98 18.60
C SER A 57 -15.12 11.42 18.89
N LYS A 58 -15.75 12.11 17.93
CA LYS A 58 -16.25 13.48 18.12
C LYS A 58 -17.31 13.58 19.22
N ILE A 59 -18.20 12.60 19.32
CA ILE A 59 -19.20 12.55 20.40
C ILE A 59 -18.50 12.42 21.76
N PHE A 60 -17.48 11.57 21.85
CA PHE A 60 -16.72 11.36 23.08
C PHE A 60 -15.96 12.62 23.49
N GLU A 61 -15.25 13.26 22.56
CA GLU A 61 -14.54 14.53 22.77
C GLU A 61 -15.48 15.66 23.27
N LEU A 62 -16.65 15.78 22.65
CA LEU A 62 -17.67 16.76 23.08
C LEU A 62 -18.23 16.43 24.46
N ASN A 63 -18.48 15.15 24.73
CA ASN A 63 -18.97 14.69 26.02
C ASN A 63 -17.96 14.98 27.14
N ASP A 64 -16.68 14.73 26.90
CA ASP A 64 -15.60 15.01 27.86
C ASP A 64 -15.49 16.52 28.13
N THR A 65 -15.58 17.34 27.09
CA THR A 65 -15.58 18.81 27.22
C THR A 65 -16.78 19.34 28.04
N MET A 66 -17.94 18.69 27.91
CA MET A 66 -19.14 19.06 28.65
C MET A 66 -19.14 18.61 30.12
N LEU A 67 -18.37 17.58 30.47
CA LEU A 67 -18.24 17.08 31.85
C LEU A 67 -17.19 17.83 32.67
N GLU A 68 -16.30 18.58 32.02
CA GLU A 68 -15.26 19.40 32.65
C GLU A 68 -15.71 20.84 32.99
N THR A 69 -16.99 21.19 32.78
CA THR A 69 -17.56 22.53 33.08
C THR A 69 -18.53 22.48 34.27
#